data_AF-A0A3M1LNQ3-F1
#
_entry.id   AF-A0A3M1LNQ3-F1
#
_cell.length_a   1.000
_cell.length_b   1.000
_cell.length_c   1.000
_cell.angle_alpha   90.00
_cell.angle_beta   90.00
_cell.angle_gamma   90.00
#
_symmetry.space_group_name_H-M   'P 1'
#
loop_
_entity.id
_entity.type
_entity.pdbx_description
1 polymer ?
#
loop_
_entity_poly.entity_id
_entity_poly.type
_entity_poly.pdbx_seq_one_letter_code
_entity_poly.pdbx_strand_id
1 'polypeptide(L)'
;MLGPNGAGKTTLLRMITRILLPDEGNIFFAGEPLAQHHQRRIGYVPEERGLYKNLTVLDNLRYFGQLKGLSSAEATRRALWWLQRMDAHSWEKKKIRELSKGM
;
A
#
# COMPACT_ATOMS: atom_id res chain seq x y z
N MET A 1 -3.13 -7.52 -14.71
CA MET A 1 -4.32 -7.80 -15.54
C MET A 1 -4.25 -6.94 -16.78
N LEU A 2 -4.39 -7.53 -17.96
CA LEU A 2 -4.39 -6.81 -19.24
C LEU A 2 -5.83 -6.78 -19.78
N GLY A 3 -6.22 -5.66 -20.37
CA GLY A 3 -7.57 -5.46 -20.93
C GLY A 3 -7.87 -3.97 -21.15
N PRO A 4 -8.92 -3.62 -21.90
CA PRO A 4 -9.25 -2.24 -22.24
C PRO A 4 -9.70 -1.42 -21.02
N ASN A 5 -9.71 -0.10 -21.16
CA ASN A 5 -10.30 0.79 -20.15
C ASN A 5 -11.79 0.45 -19.97
N GLY A 6 -12.26 0.44 -18.72
CA GLY A 6 -13.63 0.03 -18.41
C GLY A 6 -13.85 -1.48 -18.26
N ALA A 7 -12.87 -2.34 -18.53
CA ALA A 7 -13.01 -3.80 -18.39
C ALA A 7 -13.12 -4.33 -16.93
N GLY A 8 -13.35 -3.47 -15.94
CA GLY A 8 -13.53 -3.89 -14.54
C GLY A 8 -12.25 -4.23 -13.75
N LYS A 9 -11.05 -4.04 -14.32
CA LYS A 9 -9.77 -4.36 -13.65
C LYS A 9 -9.62 -3.70 -12.26
N THR A 10 -9.87 -2.39 -12.19
CA THR A 10 -9.79 -1.63 -10.92
C THR A 10 -10.88 -2.07 -9.95
N THR A 11 -12.08 -2.37 -10.46
CA THR A 11 -13.19 -2.89 -9.67
C THR A 11 -12.80 -4.23 -9.02
N LEU A 12 -12.21 -5.15 -9.78
CA LEU A 12 -11.75 -6.43 -9.25
C LEU A 12 -10.65 -6.26 -8.19
N LEU A 13 -9.66 -5.39 -8.44
CA LEU A 13 -8.61 -5.11 -7.44
C LEU A 13 -9.21 -4.52 -6.15
N ARG A 14 -10.22 -3.65 -6.27
CA ARG A 14 -10.96 -3.11 -5.12
C ARG A 14 -11.75 -4.19 -4.38
N MET A 15 -12.29 -5.19 -5.07
CA MET A 15 -12.95 -6.35 -4.43
C MET A 15 -11.95 -7.26 -3.70
N ILE A 16 -10.81 -7.57 -4.31
CA ILE A 16 -9.73 -8.37 -3.69
C ILE A 16 -9.17 -7.67 -2.43
N THR A 17 -9.07 -6.34 -2.45
CA THR A 17 -8.63 -5.54 -1.30
C THR A 17 -9.76 -5.27 -0.29
N ARG A 18 -10.98 -5.72 -0.59
CA ARG A 18 -12.24 -5.46 0.13
C ARG A 18 -12.56 -3.97 0.35
N ILE A 19 -12.11 -3.11 -0.57
CA ILE A 19 -12.60 -1.73 -0.69
C ILE A 19 -14.04 -1.74 -1.24
N LEU A 20 -14.33 -2.69 -2.13
CA LEU A 20 -15.67 -3.02 -2.60
C LEU A 20 -15.99 -4.47 -2.23
N LEU A 21 -17.27 -4.79 -2.10
CA LEU A 21 -17.74 -6.18 -1.97
C LEU A 21 -18.29 -6.65 -3.31
N PRO A 22 -18.15 -7.95 -3.65
CA PRO A 22 -18.84 -8.51 -4.81
C PRO A 22 -20.34 -8.57 -4.53
N ASP A 23 -21.15 -8.31 -5.56
CA ASP A 23 -22.61 -8.51 -5.48
C ASP A 23 -22.96 -10.00 -5.41
N GLU A 24 -22.23 -10.83 -6.17
CA GLU A 24 -22.37 -12.28 -6.23
C GLU A 24 -21.00 -12.99 -6.32
N GLY A 25 -20.97 -14.27 -5.94
CA GLY A 25 -19.77 -15.10 -5.99
C GLY A 25 -18.85 -14.95 -4.79
N ASN A 26 -17.71 -15.66 -4.83
CA ASN A 26 -16.75 -15.72 -3.73
C ASN A 26 -15.33 -15.50 -4.21
N ILE A 27 -14.54 -14.76 -3.42
CA ILE A 27 -13.09 -14.61 -3.62
C ILE A 27 -12.40 -15.45 -2.57
N PHE A 28 -11.43 -16.28 -2.98
CA PHE A 28 -10.61 -17.08 -2.08
C PHE A 28 -9.19 -16.52 -2.03
N PHE A 29 -8.61 -16.44 -0.84
CA PHE A 29 -7.22 -16.05 -0.61
C PHE A 29 -6.53 -17.12 0.22
N ALA A 30 -5.42 -17.67 -0.29
CA ALA A 30 -4.68 -18.76 0.35
C ALA A 30 -5.56 -19.99 0.70
N GLY A 31 -6.55 -20.31 -0.13
CA GLY A 31 -7.45 -21.45 0.05
C GLY A 31 -8.68 -21.18 0.93
N GLU A 32 -8.77 -20.02 1.56
CA GLU A 32 -9.88 -19.64 2.44
C GLU A 32 -10.76 -18.54 1.81
N PRO A 33 -12.06 -18.48 2.13
CA PRO A 33 -12.89 -17.34 1.77
C PRO A 33 -12.26 -16.02 2.25
N LEU A 34 -12.16 -15.05 1.34
CA LEU A 34 -11.55 -13.76 1.63
C LEU A 34 -12.32 -13.07 2.77
N ALA A 35 -11.58 -12.58 3.75
CA ALA A 35 -12.10 -12.05 5.01
C ALA A 35 -11.27 -10.85 5.46
N GLN A 36 -11.77 -10.07 6.42
CA GLN A 36 -11.12 -8.82 6.84
C GLN A 36 -9.69 -9.01 7.35
N HIS A 37 -9.41 -10.08 8.08
CA HIS A 37 -8.08 -10.35 8.62
C HIS A 37 -7.02 -10.56 7.53
N HIS A 38 -7.42 -11.00 6.33
CA HIS A 38 -6.54 -11.14 5.17
C HIS A 38 -5.98 -9.80 4.66
N GLN A 39 -6.65 -8.66 4.90
CA GLN A 39 -6.19 -7.33 4.46
C GLN A 39 -4.85 -6.90 5.07
N ARG A 40 -4.44 -7.52 6.19
CA ARG A 40 -3.12 -7.29 6.79
C ARG A 40 -1.98 -7.90 5.97
N ARG A 41 -2.29 -8.91 5.14
CA ARG A 41 -1.34 -9.66 4.30
C ARG A 41 -1.32 -9.19 2.84
N ILE A 42 -2.22 -8.27 2.47
CA ILE A 42 -2.37 -7.76 1.11
C ILE A 42 -1.92 -6.30 1.08
N GLY A 43 -0.89 -6.01 0.27
CA GLY A 43 -0.47 -4.65 -0.08
C GLY A 43 -1.09 -4.21 -1.39
N TYR A 44 -1.64 -3.00 -1.44
CA TYR A 44 -2.23 -2.41 -2.64
C TYR A 44 -1.75 -0.96 -2.79
N VAL A 45 -1.17 -0.65 -3.94
CA VAL A 45 -0.74 0.70 -4.31
C VAL A 45 -1.62 1.14 -5.48
N PRO A 46 -2.67 1.93 -5.23
CA PRO A 46 -3.47 2.53 -6.29
C PRO A 46 -2.64 3.55 -7.10
N GLU A 47 -3.17 3.93 -8.27
CA GLU A 47 -2.58 4.98 -9.11
C GLU A 47 -2.47 6.31 -8.35
N GLU A 48 -3.51 6.70 -7.61
CA GLU A 48 -3.46 7.78 -6.63
C GLU A 48 -3.01 7.25 -5.27
N ARG A 49 -1.71 7.36 -4.98
CA ARG A 49 -1.02 6.69 -3.86
C ARG A 49 -1.42 7.16 -2.44
N GLY A 50 -2.30 8.16 -2.29
CA GLY A 50 -2.78 8.64 -0.98
C GLY A 50 -1.69 9.14 -0.02
N LEU A 51 -0.51 9.50 -0.52
CA LEU A 51 0.63 9.92 0.31
C LEU A 51 0.42 11.33 0.90
N TYR A 52 0.88 11.53 2.14
CA TYR A 52 0.81 12.82 2.82
C TYR A 52 1.94 13.74 2.34
N LYS A 53 1.59 14.64 1.41
CA LYS A 53 2.52 15.50 0.67
C LYS A 53 3.45 16.36 1.53
N ASN A 54 3.00 16.73 2.74
CA ASN A 54 3.72 17.62 3.66
C ASN A 54 4.62 16.88 4.66
N LEU A 55 4.46 15.56 4.78
CA LEU A 55 5.28 14.71 5.64
C LEU A 55 6.53 14.24 4.89
N THR A 56 7.56 13.87 5.65
CA THR A 56 8.76 13.25 5.09
C THR A 56 8.45 11.83 4.57
N VAL A 57 9.34 11.28 3.74
CA VAL A 57 9.25 9.88 3.30
C VAL A 57 9.22 8.94 4.51
N LEU A 58 10.13 9.14 5.47
CA LEU A 58 10.19 8.31 6.67
C LEU A 58 8.91 8.42 7.50
N ASP A 59 8.38 9.63 7.69
CA ASP A 59 7.16 9.82 8.46
C ASP A 59 5.94 9.16 7.80
N ASN A 60 5.84 9.22 6.47
CA ASN A 60 4.80 8.49 5.72
C ASN A 60 4.93 6.99 5.93
N LEU A 61 6.13 6.42 5.73
CA LEU A 61 6.36 4.99 5.88
C LEU A 61 6.09 4.52 7.32
N ARG A 62 6.52 5.31 8.31
CA ARG A 62 6.24 5.05 9.73
C ARG A 62 4.73 5.07 10.00
N TYR A 63 4.02 6.09 9.50
CA TYR A 63 2.57 6.22 9.65
C TYR A 63 1.82 5.01 9.08
N PHE A 64 2.08 4.63 7.83
CA PHE A 64 1.44 3.47 7.22
C PHE A 64 1.81 2.15 7.93
N GLY A 65 3.05 2.02 8.40
CA GLY A 65 3.48 0.88 9.22
C GLY A 65 2.68 0.77 10.53
N GLN A 66 2.47 1.88 11.23
CA GLN A 66 1.68 1.93 12.46
C GLN A 66 0.20 1.61 12.21
N LEU A 67 -0.40 2.11 11.12
CA LEU A 67 -1.77 1.74 10.72
C LEU A 67 -1.92 0.24 10.46
N LYS A 68 -0.84 -0.45 10.08
CA LYS A 68 -0.80 -1.91 9.92
C LYS A 68 -0.43 -2.66 11.19
N GLY A 69 -0.35 -1.98 12.34
CA GLY A 69 -0.15 -2.56 13.66
C GLY A 69 1.31 -2.67 14.11
N LEU A 70 2.26 -2.03 13.41
CA LEU A 70 3.64 -1.98 13.87
C LEU A 70 3.81 -0.94 14.98
N SER A 71 4.71 -1.22 15.94
CA SER A 71 5.17 -0.17 16.86
C SER A 71 5.94 0.91 16.10
N SER A 72 6.06 2.10 16.68
CA SER A 72 6.82 3.20 16.08
C SER A 72 8.27 2.79 15.77
N ALA A 73 8.93 2.12 16.71
CA ALA A 73 10.30 1.64 16.55
C ALA A 73 10.43 0.61 15.42
N GLU A 74 9.53 -0.36 15.34
CA GLU A 74 9.57 -1.39 14.31
C GLU A 74 9.23 -0.82 12.93
N ALA A 75 8.27 0.11 12.85
CA ALA A 75 7.93 0.80 11.62
C ALA A 75 9.11 1.62 11.08
N THR A 76 9.80 2.38 11.95
CA THR A 76 11.03 3.10 11.58
C THR A 76 12.12 2.15 11.11
N ARG A 77 12.39 1.07 11.86
CA ARG A 77 13.43 0.09 11.50
C ARG A 77 13.17 -0.53 10.12
N ARG A 78 11.93 -0.94 9.84
CA ARG A 78 11.54 -1.50 8.53
C ARG A 78 11.57 -0.47 7.42
N ALA A 79 11.16 0.77 7.70
CA ALA A 79 11.18 1.85 6.71
C ALA A 79 12.61 2.13 6.24
N LEU A 80 13.56 2.28 7.17
CA LEU A 80 14.97 2.49 6.85
C LEU A 80 15.55 1.31 6.07
N TRP A 81 15.24 0.09 6.48
CA TRP A 81 15.67 -1.11 5.77
C TRP A 81 15.16 -1.15 4.32
N TRP A 82 13.89 -0.84 4.09
CA TRP A 82 13.32 -0.80 2.75
C TRP A 82 13.87 0.36 1.91
N LEU A 83 14.08 1.54 2.50
CA LEU A 83 14.70 2.66 1.80
C LEU A 83 16.12 2.32 1.35
N GLN A 84 16.90 1.65 2.20
CA GLN A 84 18.23 1.16 1.82
C GLN A 84 18.14 0.13 0.68
N ARG A 85 17.24 -0.85 0.80
CA ARG A 85 17.07 -1.92 -0.20
C ARG A 85 16.60 -1.41 -1.57
N MET A 86 15.86 -0.31 -1.58
CA MET A 86 15.34 0.33 -2.80
C MET A 86 16.24 1.46 -3.33
N ASP A 87 17.46 1.60 -2.77
CA ASP A 87 18.42 2.66 -3.11
C ASP A 87 17.85 4.10 -2.95
N ALA A 88 16.95 4.26 -1.97
CA ALA A 88 16.18 5.46 -1.69
C ALA A 88 16.53 6.10 -0.34
N HIS A 89 17.63 5.68 0.31
CA HIS A 89 18.01 6.18 1.64
C HIS A 89 18.18 7.71 1.69
N SER A 90 18.67 8.32 0.62
CA SER A 90 18.84 9.78 0.52
C SER A 90 17.52 10.57 0.55
N TRP A 91 16.36 9.90 0.45
CA TRP A 91 15.05 10.55 0.43
C TRP A 91 14.35 10.54 1.79
N GLU A 92 14.91 9.84 2.79
CA GLU A 92 14.31 9.65 4.12
C GLU A 92 13.70 10.94 4.70
N LYS A 93 14.45 12.05 4.63
CA LYS A 93 14.09 13.36 5.20
C LYS A 93 13.41 14.31 4.20
N LYS A 94 13.33 13.94 2.91
CA LYS A 94 12.64 14.75 1.89
C LYS A 94 11.14 14.69 2.10
N LYS A 95 10.44 15.79 1.81
CA LYS A 95 8.96 15.77 1.79
C LYS A 95 8.47 15.05 0.54
N ILE A 96 7.34 14.36 0.63
CA ILE A 96 6.74 13.67 -0.53
C ILE A 96 6.54 14.61 -1.73
N ARG A 97 6.16 15.87 -1.48
CA ARG A 97 5.97 16.88 -2.55
C ARG A 97 7.25 17.25 -3.32
N GLU A 98 8.42 16.95 -2.77
CA GLU A 98 9.74 17.24 -3.38
C GLU A 98 10.19 16.10 -4.30
N LEU A 99 9.47 14.96 -4.30
CA LEU A 99 9.77 13.80 -5.13
C LEU A 99 9.00 13.84 -6.45
N SER A 100 9.63 13.35 -7.51
CA SER A 100 8.94 13.12 -8.78
C SER A 100 8.01 11.91 -8.69
N LYS A 101 7.04 11.76 -9.60
CA LYS A 101 6.08 10.63 -9.58
C LYS A 101 6.74 9.24 -9.66
N GLY A 102 7.94 9.15 -10.21
CA GLY A 102 8.71 7.90 -10.35
C GLY A 102 9.56 7.54 -9.13
N MET A 103 9.66 8.45 -8.17
CA MET A 103 10.41 8.31 -6.91
C MET A 103 9.46 7.96 -5.76
#